data_AF-A0A5A7Q330-F1
#
_entry.id   AF-A0A5A7Q330-F1
#
_cell.length_a   1.000
_cell.length_b   1.000
_cell.length_c   1.000
_cell.angle_alpha   90.00
_cell.angle_beta   90.00
_cell.angle_gamma   90.00
#
_symmetry.space_group_name_H-M   'P 1'
#
loop_
_entity.id
_entity.type
_entity.pdbx_description
1 polymer ?
#
loop_
_entity_poly.entity_id
_entity_poly.type
_entity_poly.pdbx_seq_one_letter_code
_entity_poly.pdbx_strand_id
1 'polypeptide(L)'
;MCRNHIQGYPSIRIFRKGSDVRQDIEDHGHHEHELYYGHRDTETLVKTMEELVASISLLAQKGSDSPSTEKRDDAKRPAPSSGGCKIEGFVRVKKVPGNLIVSARSASHSFDPTQMNMSHIISHFSFGKKISPREMSDMKRVLPYLGGSHDRLTGQSYISNPRDSDANVTVEHYLQVVKTEVMTRSYKLVEEYEYTAHSSLVHSIHIPVAKFHFELSPMQVLITENSKSFSHFITNVCAIIGGVFTVAGILDAILHNTFRLMKKVELGKNF
;
A
#
# COMPACT_ATOMS: atom_id res chain seq x y z
N MET A 1 4.20 19.13 6.38
CA MET A 1 4.97 20.04 7.26
C MET A 1 5.02 21.51 6.80
N CYS A 2 4.88 21.85 5.51
CA CYS A 2 5.07 23.25 5.06
C CYS A 2 3.80 24.12 4.97
N ARG A 3 2.72 23.80 5.69
CA ARG A 3 1.48 24.60 5.66
C ARG A 3 1.29 25.51 6.89
N ASN A 4 2.25 25.52 7.82
CA ASN A 4 2.19 26.32 9.04
C ASN A 4 3.19 27.48 8.96
N HIS A 5 2.72 28.65 8.54
CA HIS A 5 3.31 29.98 8.85
C HIS A 5 4.82 30.16 8.58
N ILE A 6 5.31 29.84 7.38
CA ILE A 6 6.69 30.14 6.97
C ILE A 6 6.63 31.34 6.01
N GLN A 7 7.18 32.49 6.42
CA GLN A 7 7.23 33.71 5.60
C GLN A 7 8.58 33.94 4.89
N GLY A 8 9.55 33.04 5.04
CA GLY A 8 10.84 33.11 4.33
C GLY A 8 11.85 32.07 4.80
N TYR A 9 12.86 31.77 3.97
CA TYR A 9 13.94 30.81 4.27
C TYR A 9 15.31 31.50 4.31
N PRO A 10 16.25 31.04 5.15
CA PRO A 10 16.11 30.03 6.20
C PRO A 10 15.26 30.51 7.40
N SER A 11 14.53 29.63 8.06
CA SER A 11 13.80 29.92 9.31
C SER A 11 14.18 28.89 10.39
N ILE A 12 14.64 29.35 11.55
CA ILE A 12 15.00 28.49 12.68
C ILE A 12 13.87 28.56 13.71
N ARG A 13 13.31 27.40 14.07
CA ARG A 13 12.23 27.28 15.07
C ARG A 13 12.70 26.47 16.27
N ILE A 14 12.32 26.93 17.44
CA ILE A 14 12.64 26.30 18.72
C ILE A 14 11.37 25.63 19.24
N PHE A 15 11.44 24.32 19.45
CA PHE A 15 10.34 23.53 20.00
C PHE A 15 10.63 23.19 21.45
N ARG A 16 9.78 23.66 22.37
CA ARG A 16 9.88 23.30 23.80
C ARG A 16 8.90 22.18 24.12
N LYS A 17 9.37 21.20 24.92
CA LYS A 17 8.57 20.08 25.47
C LYS A 17 7.94 19.12 24.43
N GLY A 18 8.28 19.21 23.15
CA GLY A 18 7.85 18.25 22.12
C GLY A 18 6.41 18.41 21.63
N SER A 19 5.78 19.58 21.80
CA SER A 19 4.45 19.85 21.26
C SER A 19 4.51 20.25 19.78
N ASP A 20 4.01 19.37 18.90
CA ASP A 20 3.64 19.69 17.50
C ASP A 20 2.19 19.27 17.21
N VAL A 21 1.36 19.12 18.25
CA VAL A 21 0.00 18.61 18.11
C VAL A 21 -1.02 19.68 18.50
N ARG A 22 -2.00 19.89 17.61
CA ARG A 22 -3.27 20.56 17.88
C ARG A 22 -3.94 19.87 19.06
N GLN A 23 -3.74 20.42 20.23
CA GLN A 23 -4.58 20.17 21.39
C GLN A 23 -5.90 20.90 21.09
N ASP A 24 -6.85 20.10 20.63
CA ASP A 24 -8.27 20.19 20.94
C ASP A 24 -9.17 21.01 19.98
N ILE A 25 -10.14 20.29 19.44
CA ILE A 25 -11.43 20.79 19.00
C ILE A 25 -12.04 21.47 20.24
N GLU A 26 -12.37 22.77 20.12
CA GLU A 26 -12.90 23.67 21.16
C GLU A 26 -11.87 24.45 22.00
N ASP A 27 -10.93 25.18 21.39
CA ASP A 27 -10.73 26.61 21.72
C ASP A 27 -9.83 27.29 20.68
N HIS A 28 -9.96 28.61 20.50
CA HIS A 28 -9.15 29.37 19.54
C HIS A 28 -7.73 29.61 20.09
N GLY A 29 -6.85 28.59 20.00
CA GLY A 29 -5.45 28.68 20.47
C GLY A 29 -4.43 28.81 19.34
N HIS A 30 -3.74 29.96 19.26
CA HIS A 30 -2.67 30.21 18.32
C HIS A 30 -1.47 29.26 18.53
N HIS A 31 -1.00 28.62 17.45
CA HIS A 31 0.27 27.88 17.44
C HIS A 31 1.46 28.85 17.46
N GLU A 32 1.89 29.29 18.65
CA GLU A 32 3.12 30.07 18.79
C GLU A 32 4.32 29.15 18.98
N HIS A 33 5.13 29.02 17.93
CA HIS A 33 6.48 28.49 18.04
C HIS A 33 7.46 29.67 18.15
N GLU A 34 8.42 29.59 19.07
CA GLU A 34 9.50 30.57 19.17
C GLU A 34 10.37 30.49 17.91
N LEU A 35 10.47 31.61 17.18
CA LEU A 35 11.33 31.76 16.01
C LEU A 35 12.64 32.42 16.45
N TYR A 36 13.76 31.85 16.02
CA TYR A 36 15.07 32.45 16.26
C TYR A 36 15.36 33.53 15.21
N TYR A 37 15.43 34.77 15.68
CA TYR A 37 15.73 35.96 14.86
C TYR A 37 17.16 36.48 15.04
N GLY A 38 17.99 35.80 15.84
CA GLY A 38 19.36 36.24 16.12
C GLY A 38 20.33 36.04 14.95
N HIS A 39 21.56 36.51 15.16
CA HIS A 39 22.67 36.33 14.22
C HIS A 39 22.95 34.85 13.97
N ARG A 40 23.35 34.51 12.74
CA ARG A 40 23.51 33.13 12.27
C ARG A 40 24.96 32.67 12.27
N ASP A 41 25.79 33.33 13.05
CA ASP A 41 27.17 32.93 13.25
C ASP A 41 27.19 31.75 14.24
N THR A 42 28.13 30.83 14.05
CA THR A 42 28.21 29.59 14.82
C THR A 42 28.29 29.85 16.32
N GLU A 43 29.09 30.84 16.72
CA GLU A 43 29.31 31.19 18.13
C GLU A 43 28.05 31.75 18.79
N THR A 44 27.31 32.63 18.11
CA THR A 44 26.06 33.20 18.64
C THR A 44 24.95 32.16 18.72
N LEU A 45 24.89 31.27 17.74
CA LEU A 45 23.86 30.23 17.67
C LEU A 45 24.08 29.15 18.73
N VAL A 46 25.34 28.74 18.95
CA VAL A 46 25.69 27.80 20.03
C VAL A 46 25.40 28.42 21.40
N LYS A 47 25.84 29.66 21.63
CA LYS A 47 25.61 30.36 22.91
C LYS A 47 24.11 30.50 23.24
N THR A 48 23.30 30.86 22.25
CA THR A 48 21.85 31.00 22.44
C THR A 48 21.17 29.65 22.72
N MET A 49 21.62 28.57 22.08
CA MET A 49 21.13 27.21 22.40
C MET A 49 21.53 26.77 23.81
N GLU A 50 22.74 27.06 24.24
CA GLU A 50 23.22 26.74 25.60
C GLU A 50 22.42 27.48 26.68
N GLU A 51 22.14 28.77 26.49
CA GLU A 51 21.31 29.57 27.40
C GLU A 51 19.87 29.03 27.48
N LEU A 52 19.29 28.63 26.34
CA LEU A 52 17.95 28.05 26.29
C LEU A 52 17.88 26.72 27.06
N VAL A 53 18.89 25.86 26.93
CA VAL A 53 18.96 24.59 27.66
C VAL A 53 19.15 24.82 29.16
N ALA A 54 20.01 25.77 29.55
CA ALA A 54 20.23 26.11 30.96
C ALA A 54 18.94 26.57 31.66
N SER A 55 18.09 27.33 30.96
CA SER A 55 16.79 27.79 31.49
C SER A 55 15.81 26.64 31.81
N ILE A 56 15.90 25.52 31.09
CA ILE A 56 15.04 24.35 31.29
C ILE A 56 15.43 23.58 32.56
N SER A 57 16.73 23.46 32.84
CA SER A 57 17.26 22.80 34.04
C SER A 57 16.82 23.52 35.32
N LEU A 58 16.75 24.86 35.30
CA LEU A 58 16.29 25.67 36.43
C LEU A 58 14.77 25.52 36.68
N LEU A 59 13.97 25.35 35.63
CA LEU A 59 12.52 25.11 35.74
C LEU A 59 12.20 23.70 36.24
N ALA A 60 13.03 22.71 35.94
CA ALA A 60 12.85 21.32 36.40
C ALA A 60 13.06 21.17 37.91
N GLN A 61 13.89 22.01 38.54
CA GLN A 61 14.14 21.96 39.98
C GLN A 61 13.06 22.61 40.85
N LYS A 62 12.19 23.47 40.28
CA LYS A 62 11.17 24.21 41.04
C LYS A 62 9.81 23.48 41.14
N GLY A 63 9.67 22.30 40.55
CA GLY A 63 8.39 21.57 40.42
C GLY A 63 8.22 20.36 41.33
N SER A 64 9.12 20.12 42.29
CA SER A 64 9.06 18.98 43.22
C SER A 64 8.52 19.41 44.58
N ASP A 65 7.21 19.67 44.68
CA ASP A 65 6.46 19.54 45.94
C ASP A 65 4.95 19.63 45.70
N SER A 66 4.31 18.47 45.44
CA SER A 66 2.99 18.04 45.97
C SER A 66 2.38 16.91 45.10
N PRO A 67 1.62 15.96 45.68
CA PRO A 67 1.44 14.63 45.10
C PRO A 67 0.10 14.40 44.39
N SER A 68 0.09 13.36 43.55
CA SER A 68 -1.05 12.63 42.96
C SER A 68 -1.91 13.35 41.92
N THR A 69 -1.68 13.05 40.64
CA THR A 69 -2.73 12.74 39.65
C THR A 69 -2.12 11.88 38.54
N GLU A 70 -2.90 10.90 38.09
CA GLU A 70 -2.60 9.80 37.17
C GLU A 70 -1.58 10.08 36.06
N LYS A 71 -0.56 9.21 35.98
CA LYS A 71 0.35 9.12 34.83
C LYS A 71 -0.44 8.69 33.60
N ARG A 72 -0.88 9.66 32.79
CA ARG A 72 -1.06 9.40 31.35
C ARG A 72 0.33 9.22 30.76
N ASP A 73 0.52 8.08 30.11
CA ASP A 73 1.77 7.63 29.52
C ASP A 73 2.05 8.43 28.24
N ASP A 74 2.28 9.74 28.38
CA ASP A 74 2.86 10.59 27.34
C ASP A 74 4.37 10.31 27.29
N ALA A 75 4.71 9.09 26.90
CA ALA A 75 6.07 8.68 26.61
C ALA A 75 6.56 9.50 25.41
N LYS A 76 7.19 10.65 25.70
CA LYS A 76 7.92 11.49 24.76
C LYS A 76 8.89 10.62 23.98
N ARG A 77 8.56 10.32 22.72
CA ARG A 77 9.44 9.57 21.83
C ARG A 77 10.70 10.42 21.60
N PRO A 78 11.90 9.92 21.94
CA PRO A 78 13.13 10.65 21.62
C PRO A 78 13.22 10.86 20.11
N ALA A 79 13.83 11.98 19.70
CA ALA A 79 14.13 12.23 18.30
C ALA A 79 14.95 11.04 17.77
N PRO A 80 14.57 10.45 16.63
CA PRO A 80 15.31 9.32 16.06
C PRO A 80 16.80 9.69 15.90
N SER A 81 17.69 8.82 16.35
CA SER A 81 19.14 9.01 16.23
C SER A 81 19.65 8.90 14.79
N SER A 82 18.82 8.42 13.87
CA SER A 82 19.09 8.33 12.45
C SER A 82 18.32 9.38 11.65
N GLY A 83 19.02 10.11 10.79
CA GLY A 83 18.40 11.01 9.82
C GLY A 83 17.60 10.22 8.78
N GLY A 84 16.40 10.69 8.48
CA GLY A 84 15.51 10.09 7.49
C GLY A 84 14.27 10.94 7.23
N CYS A 85 13.60 10.70 6.11
CA CYS A 85 12.37 11.39 5.76
C CYS A 85 11.26 10.37 5.49
N LYS A 86 10.10 10.55 6.13
CA LYS A 86 8.90 9.76 5.84
C LYS A 86 8.04 10.54 4.83
N ILE A 87 7.86 9.99 3.64
CA ILE A 87 7.04 10.58 2.58
C ILE A 87 5.73 9.80 2.49
N GLU A 88 4.62 10.47 2.76
CA GLU A 88 3.27 9.90 2.64
C GLU A 88 2.37 10.87 1.88
N GLY A 89 1.60 10.35 0.94
CA GLY A 89 0.68 11.15 0.16
C GLY A 89 0.12 10.42 -1.04
N PHE A 90 -0.58 11.18 -1.89
CA PHE A 90 -1.06 10.73 -3.18
C PHE A 90 -0.79 11.83 -4.20
N VAL A 91 -0.44 11.44 -5.42
CA VAL A 91 -0.20 12.37 -6.52
C VAL A 91 -1.17 12.04 -7.64
N ARG A 92 -1.88 13.06 -8.15
CA ARG A 92 -2.73 12.92 -9.33
C ARG A 92 -1.88 13.17 -10.56
N VAL A 93 -1.71 12.15 -11.38
CA VAL A 93 -0.94 12.21 -12.63
C VAL A 93 -1.82 11.88 -13.82
N LYS A 94 -1.40 12.30 -15.01
CA LYS A 94 -2.01 11.84 -16.27
C LYS A 94 -1.73 10.34 -16.44
N LYS A 95 -2.66 9.61 -17.08
CA LYS A 95 -2.51 8.18 -17.39
C LYS A 95 -1.60 7.98 -18.62
N VAL A 96 -0.33 8.36 -18.50
CA VAL A 96 0.71 8.19 -19.52
C VAL A 96 2.01 7.70 -18.86
N PRO A 97 2.91 7.02 -19.58
CA PRO A 97 4.21 6.65 -19.04
C PRO A 97 4.97 7.85 -18.48
N GLY A 98 5.65 7.67 -17.35
CA GLY A 98 6.27 8.78 -16.63
C GLY A 98 7.28 8.36 -15.57
N ASN A 99 7.88 9.37 -14.92
CA ASN A 99 8.87 9.19 -13.87
C ASN A 99 8.43 9.96 -12.62
N LEU A 100 8.40 9.29 -11.47
CA LEU A 100 8.37 9.93 -10.16
C LEU A 100 9.79 9.90 -9.59
N ILE A 101 10.36 11.07 -9.31
CA ILE A 101 11.74 11.21 -8.85
C ILE A 101 11.73 11.82 -7.45
N VAL A 102 12.36 11.13 -6.50
CA VAL A 102 12.62 11.62 -5.16
C VAL A 102 14.11 11.95 -5.06
N SER A 103 14.41 13.22 -4.82
CA SER A 103 15.78 13.72 -4.71
C SER A 103 15.85 14.89 -3.73
N ALA A 104 17.02 15.10 -3.13
CA ALA A 104 17.26 16.31 -2.37
C ALA A 104 17.62 17.45 -3.32
N ARG A 105 16.79 18.49 -3.32
CA ARG A 105 16.98 19.70 -4.13
C ARG A 105 16.76 20.93 -3.26
N SER A 106 17.64 21.91 -3.39
CA SER A 106 17.49 23.21 -2.75
C SER A 106 17.95 24.31 -3.70
N ALA A 107 17.35 25.50 -3.60
CA ALA A 107 17.71 26.64 -4.44
C ALA A 107 18.95 27.39 -3.92
N SER A 108 19.27 27.24 -2.63
CA SER A 108 20.32 28.01 -1.94
C SER A 108 21.52 27.18 -1.50
N HIS A 109 21.47 25.84 -1.62
CA HIS A 109 22.54 24.94 -1.22
C HIS A 109 22.79 23.86 -2.28
N SER A 110 24.06 23.61 -2.56
CA SER A 110 24.52 22.45 -3.32
C SER A 110 24.67 21.25 -2.39
N PHE A 111 24.20 20.09 -2.83
CA PHE A 111 24.43 18.83 -2.13
C PHE A 111 25.61 18.11 -2.76
N ASP A 112 26.49 17.56 -1.92
CA ASP A 112 27.57 16.67 -2.37
C ASP A 112 26.98 15.30 -2.71
N PRO A 113 27.02 14.86 -3.98
CA PRO A 113 26.42 13.58 -4.39
C PRO A 113 27.04 12.37 -3.69
N THR A 114 28.31 12.46 -3.28
CA THR A 114 29.03 11.35 -2.64
C THR A 114 28.54 11.06 -1.22
N GLN A 115 27.97 12.07 -0.57
CA GLN A 115 27.42 12.00 0.78
C GLN A 115 25.90 11.75 0.79
N MET A 116 25.27 11.70 -0.39
CA MET A 116 23.82 11.52 -0.51
C MET A 116 23.44 10.05 -0.39
N ASN A 117 22.65 9.74 0.63
CA ASN A 117 22.11 8.42 0.83
C ASN A 117 20.67 8.34 0.28
N MET A 118 20.47 7.52 -0.76
CA MET A 118 19.15 7.24 -1.35
C MET A 118 18.54 5.93 -0.85
N SER A 119 19.08 5.37 0.23
CA SER A 119 18.51 4.20 0.90
C SER A 119 17.10 4.50 1.38
N HIS A 120 16.16 3.63 1.05
CA HIS A 120 14.77 3.83 1.43
C HIS A 120 14.03 2.50 1.61
N ILE A 121 12.93 2.58 2.34
CA ILE A 121 12.01 1.48 2.58
C ILE A 121 10.68 1.88 1.99
N ILE A 122 10.13 1.05 1.12
CA ILE A 122 8.83 1.32 0.50
C ILE A 122 7.79 0.65 1.38
N SER A 123 7.08 1.45 2.18
CA SER A 123 6.01 0.90 3.03
C SER A 123 4.76 0.57 2.22
N HIS A 124 4.36 1.46 1.31
CA HIS A 124 3.18 1.28 0.47
C HIS A 124 3.26 2.16 -0.79
N PHE A 125 3.04 1.55 -1.96
CA PHE A 125 3.03 2.15 -3.27
C PHE A 125 1.93 1.49 -4.13
N SER A 126 0.96 2.28 -4.57
CA SER A 126 -0.21 1.75 -5.30
C SER A 126 -0.69 2.73 -6.36
N PHE A 127 -1.27 2.21 -7.44
CA PHE A 127 -1.95 3.00 -8.45
C PHE A 127 -3.46 2.94 -8.25
N GLY A 128 -4.15 4.03 -8.61
CA GLY A 128 -5.61 4.10 -8.53
C GLY A 128 -6.15 4.57 -7.18
N LYS A 129 -7.44 4.35 -6.97
CA LYS A 129 -8.14 4.74 -5.74
C LYS A 129 -7.95 3.64 -4.69
N LYS A 130 -7.82 4.02 -3.42
CA LYS A 130 -7.90 3.07 -2.32
C LYS A 130 -9.28 2.41 -2.34
N ILE A 131 -9.32 1.09 -2.52
CA ILE A 131 -10.54 0.30 -2.56
C ILE A 131 -11.10 0.21 -1.14
N SER A 132 -12.42 0.41 -0.99
CA SER A 132 -13.07 0.27 0.31
C SER A 132 -13.10 -1.20 0.75
N PRO A 133 -13.08 -1.52 2.06
CA PRO A 133 -13.10 -2.90 2.53
C PRO A 133 -14.30 -3.71 2.02
N ARG A 134 -15.45 -3.04 1.79
CA ARG A 134 -16.66 -3.66 1.24
C ARG A 134 -16.47 -4.07 -0.22
N GLU A 135 -15.94 -3.18 -1.05
CA GLU A 135 -15.66 -3.46 -2.46
C GLU A 135 -14.58 -4.54 -2.62
N MET A 136 -13.58 -4.55 -1.73
CA MET A 136 -12.55 -5.59 -1.73
C MET A 136 -13.11 -6.98 -1.43
N SER A 137 -14.12 -7.08 -0.54
CA SER A 137 -14.79 -8.34 -0.25
C SER A 137 -15.54 -8.88 -1.47
N ASP A 138 -16.25 -8.02 -2.20
CA ASP A 138 -16.96 -8.39 -3.42
C ASP A 138 -15.98 -8.81 -4.52
N MET A 139 -14.85 -8.10 -4.64
CA MET A 139 -13.80 -8.41 -5.61
C MET A 139 -13.12 -9.75 -5.33
N LYS A 140 -12.78 -10.03 -4.06
CA LYS A 140 -12.17 -11.30 -3.62
C LYS A 140 -13.06 -12.51 -3.90
N ARG A 141 -14.39 -12.32 -3.96
CA ARG A 141 -15.35 -13.36 -4.35
C ARG A 141 -15.26 -13.69 -5.84
N VAL A 142 -15.09 -12.69 -6.68
CA VAL A 142 -15.03 -12.87 -8.14
C VAL A 142 -13.65 -13.39 -8.55
N LEU A 143 -12.57 -12.89 -7.94
CA LEU A 143 -11.23 -13.46 -8.05
C LEU A 143 -10.54 -13.58 -6.69
N PRO A 144 -10.38 -14.80 -6.16
CA PRO A 144 -9.63 -15.02 -4.92
C PRO A 144 -8.13 -14.74 -5.07
N TYR A 145 -7.63 -14.63 -6.32
CA TYR A 145 -6.23 -14.37 -6.64
C TYR A 145 -5.94 -12.88 -6.91
N LEU A 146 -6.94 -12.08 -7.31
CA LEU A 146 -6.80 -10.62 -7.41
C LEU A 146 -6.80 -10.03 -6.01
N GLY A 147 -5.81 -9.19 -5.73
CA GLY A 147 -5.53 -8.70 -4.37
C GLY A 147 -4.67 -9.64 -3.51
N GLY A 148 -4.29 -10.83 -3.99
CA GLY A 148 -3.28 -11.68 -3.34
C GLY A 148 -1.84 -11.15 -3.52
N SER A 149 -1.65 -10.35 -4.57
CA SER A 149 -0.43 -9.60 -4.85
C SER A 149 -0.61 -8.15 -4.39
N HIS A 150 -0.65 -7.95 -3.07
CA HIS A 150 -0.40 -6.63 -2.49
C HIS A 150 0.89 -6.07 -3.09
N ASP A 151 0.85 -4.78 -3.45
CA ASP A 151 1.99 -3.90 -3.73
C ASP A 151 3.35 -4.61 -3.69
N ARG A 152 3.90 -4.89 -4.89
CA ARG A 152 5.15 -5.66 -5.07
C ARG A 152 6.36 -5.02 -4.39
N LEU A 153 6.28 -3.73 -4.06
CA LEU A 153 7.32 -2.99 -3.37
C LEU A 153 7.07 -2.84 -1.87
N THR A 154 5.89 -3.21 -1.34
CA THR A 154 5.59 -3.13 0.10
C THR A 154 6.61 -3.90 0.92
N GLY A 155 7.17 -3.23 1.92
CA GLY A 155 8.12 -3.81 2.87
C GLY A 155 9.51 -4.06 2.29
N GLN A 156 9.74 -3.75 1.01
CA GLN A 156 11.07 -3.86 0.40
C GLN A 156 11.96 -2.71 0.87
N SER A 157 13.21 -3.05 1.19
CA SER A 157 14.23 -2.10 1.61
C SER A 157 15.38 -2.12 0.62
N TYR A 158 15.76 -0.94 0.14
CA TYR A 158 16.86 -0.74 -0.78
C TYR A 158 17.90 0.07 -0.03
N ILE A 159 19.01 -0.58 0.34
CA ILE A 159 20.06 0.03 1.15
C ILE A 159 21.31 0.16 0.30
N SER A 160 21.76 1.40 0.10
CA SER A 160 23.06 1.73 -0.47
C SER A 160 24.06 1.90 0.67
N ASN A 161 25.03 0.98 0.79
CA ASN A 161 26.09 1.08 1.79
C ASN A 161 27.10 2.17 1.38
N PRO A 162 27.36 3.19 2.20
CA PRO A 162 28.37 4.22 1.91
C PRO A 162 29.81 3.70 1.95
N ARG A 163 30.03 2.45 2.38
CA ARG A 163 31.34 1.82 2.54
C ARG A 163 31.74 0.91 1.38
N ASP A 164 30.79 0.51 0.55
CA ASP A 164 31.13 0.00 -0.79
C ASP A 164 31.65 1.19 -1.59
N SER A 165 32.64 0.95 -2.47
CA SER A 165 33.36 1.95 -3.27
C SER A 165 32.50 2.79 -4.23
N ASP A 166 31.19 2.73 -4.07
CA ASP A 166 30.17 3.18 -4.98
C ASP A 166 29.53 4.45 -4.43
N ALA A 167 30.29 5.54 -4.44
CA ALA A 167 29.69 6.86 -4.30
C ALA A 167 28.68 7.07 -5.45
N ASN A 168 27.54 7.68 -5.14
CA ASN A 168 26.51 8.09 -6.10
C ASN A 168 25.58 6.96 -6.65
N VAL A 169 25.10 6.07 -5.78
CA VAL A 169 24.11 5.04 -6.18
C VAL A 169 22.71 5.64 -6.31
N THR A 170 22.15 5.51 -7.50
CA THR A 170 20.75 5.80 -7.81
C THR A 170 19.94 4.51 -7.73
N VAL A 171 18.79 4.55 -7.05
CA VAL A 171 17.88 3.40 -6.99
C VAL A 171 16.78 3.63 -8.01
N GLU A 172 16.71 2.77 -9.03
CA GLU A 172 15.68 2.82 -10.07
C GLU A 172 14.69 1.68 -9.91
N HIS A 173 13.40 2.01 -9.87
CA HIS A 173 12.28 1.09 -9.86
C HIS A 173 11.53 1.19 -11.19
N TYR A 174 11.48 0.11 -11.93
CA TYR A 174 10.70 -0.04 -13.16
C TYR A 174 9.38 -0.72 -12.81
N LEU A 175 8.28 -0.03 -13.11
CA LEU A 175 6.92 -0.41 -12.73
C LEU A 175 6.08 -0.57 -13.99
N GLN A 176 5.63 -1.79 -14.27
CA GLN A 176 4.71 -2.04 -15.38
C GLN A 176 3.30 -2.20 -14.82
N VAL A 177 2.44 -1.24 -15.11
CA VAL A 177 1.10 -1.12 -14.53
C VAL A 177 0.06 -1.70 -15.49
N VAL A 178 -0.77 -2.62 -15.02
CA VAL A 178 -1.86 -3.24 -15.79
C VAL A 178 -3.20 -2.80 -15.21
N LYS A 179 -4.12 -2.39 -16.09
CA LYS A 179 -5.49 -2.06 -15.70
C LYS A 179 -6.32 -3.33 -15.64
N THR A 180 -6.97 -3.55 -14.50
CA THR A 180 -7.93 -4.63 -14.29
C THR A 180 -9.30 -4.03 -14.00
N GLU A 181 -10.31 -4.47 -14.73
CA GLU A 181 -11.69 -4.06 -14.54
C GLU A 181 -12.52 -5.26 -14.11
N VAL A 182 -13.20 -5.12 -12.98
CA VAL A 182 -14.08 -6.16 -12.44
C VAL A 182 -15.52 -5.65 -12.52
N MET A 183 -16.36 -6.39 -13.24
CA MET A 183 -17.79 -6.13 -13.29
C MET A 183 -18.50 -6.96 -12.22
N THR A 184 -18.97 -6.29 -11.17
CA THR A 184 -19.73 -6.94 -10.08
C THR A 184 -21.12 -7.37 -10.56
N ARG A 185 -21.78 -8.31 -9.85
CA ARG A 185 -23.18 -8.74 -10.12
C ARG A 185 -24.18 -7.58 -10.19
N SER A 186 -23.91 -6.47 -9.49
CA SER A 186 -24.72 -5.25 -9.54
C SER A 186 -24.40 -4.35 -10.74
N TYR A 187 -23.66 -4.85 -11.75
CA TYR A 187 -23.17 -4.11 -12.91
C TYR A 187 -22.34 -2.86 -12.58
N LYS A 188 -21.73 -2.83 -11.38
CA LYS A 188 -20.78 -1.79 -11.01
C LYS A 188 -19.40 -2.16 -11.54
N LEU A 189 -18.80 -1.23 -12.29
CA LEU A 189 -17.42 -1.34 -12.76
C LEU A 189 -16.48 -0.88 -11.64
N VAL A 190 -15.60 -1.78 -11.19
CA VAL A 190 -14.51 -1.46 -10.27
C VAL A 190 -13.20 -1.52 -11.05
N GLU A 191 -12.48 -0.40 -11.08
CA GLU A 191 -11.16 -0.31 -11.69
C GLU A 191 -10.08 -0.55 -10.63
N GLU A 192 -9.24 -1.55 -10.85
CA GLU A 192 -8.05 -1.85 -10.08
C GLU A 192 -6.81 -1.72 -10.95
N TYR A 193 -5.68 -1.36 -10.35
CA TYR A 193 -4.39 -1.28 -11.02
C TYR A 193 -3.39 -2.17 -10.32
N GLU A 194 -3.00 -3.23 -11.00
CA GLU A 194 -1.92 -4.09 -10.55
C GLU A 194 -0.63 -3.69 -11.24
N TYR A 195 0.52 -4.03 -10.66
CA TYR A 195 1.79 -3.74 -11.29
C TYR A 195 2.86 -4.77 -10.95
N THR A 196 3.79 -4.95 -11.88
CA THR A 196 5.05 -5.68 -11.63
C THR A 196 6.16 -4.67 -11.35
N ALA A 197 7.12 -5.08 -10.52
CA ALA A 197 8.22 -4.22 -10.12
C ALA A 197 9.56 -4.91 -10.36
N HIS A 198 10.49 -4.19 -10.96
CA HIS A 198 11.89 -4.56 -11.04
C HIS A 198 12.73 -3.41 -10.51
N SER A 199 13.69 -3.69 -9.64
CA SER A 199 14.52 -2.67 -9.02
C SER A 199 15.98 -2.90 -9.37
N SER A 200 16.68 -1.84 -9.75
CA SER A 200 18.08 -1.86 -10.11
C SER A 200 18.82 -0.76 -9.37
N LEU A 201 20.07 -1.05 -9.00
CA LEU A 201 21.01 -0.09 -8.45
C LEU A 201 21.94 0.35 -9.58
N VAL A 202 21.94 1.64 -9.88
CA VAL A 202 22.69 2.21 -11.00
C VAL A 202 23.62 3.29 -10.48
N HIS A 203 24.90 3.19 -10.83
CA HIS A 203 25.87 4.26 -10.60
C HIS A 203 25.59 5.41 -11.55
N SER A 204 25.33 6.59 -10.99
CA SER A 204 25.11 7.80 -11.78
C SER A 204 26.22 8.80 -11.52
N ILE A 205 26.70 9.42 -12.59
CA ILE A 205 27.61 10.58 -12.51
C ILE A 205 26.84 11.83 -12.01
N HIS A 206 25.51 11.80 -12.08
CA HIS A 206 24.63 12.87 -11.63
C HIS A 206 24.19 12.69 -10.18
N ILE A 207 23.51 13.71 -9.63
CA ILE A 207 22.95 13.70 -8.27
C ILE A 207 22.13 12.41 -8.06
N PRO A 208 22.44 11.61 -7.01
CA PRO A 208 21.71 10.39 -6.69
C PRO A 208 20.23 10.65 -6.45
N VAL A 209 19.39 9.78 -6.99
CA VAL A 209 17.93 9.86 -6.81
C VAL A 209 17.32 8.50 -6.53
N ALA A 210 16.13 8.48 -5.95
CA ALA A 210 15.24 7.34 -6.02
C ALA A 210 14.21 7.61 -7.13
N LYS A 211 14.23 6.81 -8.19
CA LYS A 211 13.45 7.03 -9.40
C LYS A 211 12.49 5.88 -9.61
N PHE A 212 11.21 6.21 -9.76
CA PHE A 212 10.13 5.28 -10.05
C PHE A 212 9.66 5.56 -11.48
N HIS A 213 10.16 4.75 -12.41
CA HIS A 213 9.70 4.73 -13.79
C HIS A 213 8.44 3.88 -13.87
N PHE A 214 7.32 4.44 -14.31
CA PHE A 214 6.08 3.70 -14.48
C PHE A 214 5.58 3.77 -15.92
N GLU A 215 5.21 2.61 -16.45
CA GLU A 215 4.65 2.45 -17.78
C GLU A 215 3.30 1.73 -17.69
N LEU A 216 2.32 2.25 -18.41
CA LEU A 216 0.99 1.63 -18.49
C LEU A 216 1.00 0.60 -19.60
N SER A 217 0.62 -0.63 -19.27
CA SER A 217 0.42 -1.69 -20.24
C SER A 217 -0.70 -1.31 -21.21
N PRO A 218 -0.53 -1.56 -22.52
CA PRO A 218 -1.61 -1.39 -23.48
C PRO A 218 -2.71 -2.46 -23.32
N MET A 219 -2.45 -3.51 -22.54
CA MET A 219 -3.41 -4.56 -22.26
C MET A 219 -4.29 -4.21 -21.06
N GLN A 220 -5.56 -4.56 -21.18
CA GLN A 220 -6.54 -4.45 -20.10
C GLN A 220 -7.16 -5.81 -19.82
N VAL A 221 -7.30 -6.15 -18.54
CA VAL A 221 -7.98 -7.37 -18.10
C VAL A 221 -9.41 -7.01 -17.72
N LEU A 222 -10.39 -7.51 -18.47
CA LEU A 222 -11.80 -7.35 -18.14
C LEU A 222 -12.36 -8.65 -17.58
N ILE A 223 -12.97 -8.56 -16.42
CA ILE A 223 -13.51 -9.71 -15.69
C ILE A 223 -15.00 -9.54 -15.52
N THR A 224 -15.72 -10.46 -16.13
CA THR A 224 -17.18 -10.50 -16.11
C THR A 224 -17.67 -11.80 -15.51
N GLU A 225 -18.53 -11.72 -14.49
CA GLU A 225 -19.21 -12.90 -13.95
C GLU A 225 -20.40 -13.26 -14.85
N ASN A 226 -20.27 -14.34 -15.63
CA ASN A 226 -21.39 -14.89 -16.39
C ASN A 226 -22.12 -15.94 -15.55
N SER A 227 -23.32 -15.62 -15.08
CA SER A 227 -24.18 -16.61 -14.42
C SER A 227 -24.77 -17.58 -15.43
N LYS A 228 -24.65 -18.89 -15.18
CA LYS A 228 -25.39 -19.90 -15.96
C LYS A 228 -26.90 -19.70 -15.80
N SER A 229 -27.65 -19.86 -16.88
CA SER A 229 -29.11 -19.72 -16.84
C SER A 229 -29.74 -20.85 -16.02
N PHE A 230 -30.83 -20.55 -15.32
CA PHE A 230 -31.61 -21.55 -14.59
C PHE A 230 -32.16 -22.65 -15.52
N SER A 231 -32.40 -22.31 -16.79
CA SER A 231 -32.79 -23.27 -17.82
C SER A 231 -31.78 -24.41 -17.97
N HIS A 232 -30.48 -24.11 -17.93
CA HIS A 232 -29.43 -25.13 -18.02
C HIS A 232 -29.45 -26.09 -16.81
N PHE A 233 -29.89 -25.62 -15.64
CA PHE A 233 -30.06 -26.49 -14.48
C PHE A 233 -31.25 -27.44 -14.68
N ILE A 234 -32.40 -26.92 -15.11
CA ILE A 234 -33.59 -27.74 -15.37
C ILE A 234 -33.32 -28.80 -16.44
N THR A 235 -32.65 -28.43 -17.53
CA THR A 235 -32.31 -29.38 -18.60
C THR A 235 -31.41 -30.51 -18.07
N ASN A 236 -30.45 -30.20 -17.20
CA ASN A 236 -29.59 -31.21 -16.57
C ASN A 236 -30.40 -32.14 -15.65
N VAL A 237 -31.31 -31.61 -14.84
CA VAL A 237 -32.16 -32.43 -13.97
C VAL A 237 -33.06 -33.36 -14.79
N CYS A 238 -33.69 -32.83 -15.84
CA CYS A 238 -34.53 -33.62 -16.74
C CYS A 238 -33.71 -34.72 -17.45
N ALA A 239 -32.49 -34.41 -17.89
CA ALA A 239 -31.61 -35.39 -18.52
C ALA A 239 -31.22 -36.53 -17.55
N ILE A 240 -30.95 -36.21 -16.29
CA ILE A 240 -30.64 -37.20 -15.26
C ILE A 240 -31.86 -38.09 -14.98
N ILE A 241 -33.04 -37.50 -14.75
CA ILE A 241 -34.27 -38.26 -14.48
C ILE A 241 -34.65 -39.15 -15.67
N GLY A 242 -34.62 -38.60 -16.88
CA GLY A 242 -34.90 -39.33 -18.12
C GLY A 242 -33.90 -40.45 -18.36
N GLY A 243 -32.61 -40.22 -18.08
CA GLY A 243 -31.56 -41.23 -18.17
C GLY A 243 -31.80 -42.40 -17.21
N VAL A 244 -32.12 -42.11 -15.93
CA VAL A 244 -32.40 -43.14 -14.93
C VAL A 244 -33.62 -43.97 -15.30
N PHE A 245 -34.71 -43.33 -15.75
CA PHE A 245 -35.91 -44.05 -16.22
C PHE A 245 -35.63 -44.95 -17.43
N THR A 246 -34.83 -44.46 -18.37
CA THR A 246 -34.46 -45.24 -19.57
C THR A 246 -33.62 -46.45 -19.21
N VAL A 247 -32.61 -46.27 -18.35
CA VAL A 247 -31.74 -47.38 -17.90
C VAL A 247 -32.54 -48.39 -17.07
N ALA A 248 -33.41 -47.95 -16.17
CA ALA A 248 -34.27 -48.83 -15.38
C ALA A 248 -35.24 -49.63 -16.27
N GLY A 249 -35.86 -48.98 -17.27
CA GLY A 249 -36.74 -49.66 -18.22
C GLY A 249 -36.02 -50.70 -19.08
N ILE A 250 -34.78 -50.43 -19.52
CA ILE A 250 -33.97 -51.41 -20.25
C ILE A 250 -33.62 -52.60 -19.35
N LEU A 251 -33.20 -52.36 -18.11
CA LEU A 251 -32.87 -53.44 -17.16
C LEU A 251 -34.07 -54.32 -16.83
N ASP A 252 -35.24 -53.71 -16.59
CA ASP A 252 -36.46 -54.46 -16.31
C ASP A 252 -36.92 -55.29 -17.53
N ALA A 253 -36.83 -54.73 -18.73
CA ALA A 253 -37.12 -55.46 -19.96
C ALA A 253 -36.19 -56.67 -20.17
N ILE A 254 -34.88 -56.51 -19.90
CA ILE A 254 -33.90 -57.61 -19.99
C ILE A 254 -34.21 -58.68 -18.93
N LEU A 255 -34.44 -58.30 -17.67
CA LEU A 255 -34.76 -59.22 -16.59
C LEU A 255 -36.05 -59.99 -16.87
N HIS A 256 -37.10 -59.29 -17.30
CA HIS A 256 -38.40 -59.92 -17.53
C HIS A 256 -38.36 -60.90 -18.71
N ASN A 257 -37.65 -60.55 -19.80
CA ASN A 257 -37.42 -61.48 -20.91
C ASN A 257 -36.57 -62.69 -20.49
N THR A 258 -35.53 -62.48 -19.68
CA THR A 258 -34.67 -63.56 -19.19
C THR A 258 -35.46 -64.52 -18.30
N PHE A 259 -36.29 -64.01 -17.37
CA PHE A 259 -37.15 -64.85 -16.55
C PHE A 259 -38.23 -65.59 -17.36
N ARG A 260 -38.82 -64.95 -18.39
CA ARG A 260 -39.76 -65.63 -19.31
C ARG A 260 -39.08 -66.72 -20.12
N LEU A 261 -37.87 -66.49 -20.61
CA LEU A 261 -37.07 -67.49 -21.33
C LEU A 261 -36.70 -68.65 -20.41
N MET A 262 -36.23 -68.37 -19.19
CA MET A 262 -35.92 -69.41 -18.20
C MET A 262 -37.16 -70.23 -17.85
N LYS A 263 -38.32 -69.61 -17.60
CA LYS A 263 -39.59 -70.34 -17.39
C LYS A 263 -39.99 -71.17 -18.61
N LYS A 264 -39.81 -70.66 -19.83
CA LYS A 264 -40.09 -71.42 -21.06
C LYS A 264 -39.17 -72.64 -21.21
N VAL A 265 -37.90 -72.52 -20.84
CA VAL A 265 -36.91 -73.62 -20.84
C VAL A 265 -37.24 -74.64 -19.74
N GLU A 266 -37.66 -74.20 -18.56
CA GLU A 266 -37.99 -75.06 -17.41
C GLU A 266 -39.30 -75.86 -17.62
N LEU A 267 -40.25 -75.31 -18.37
CA LEU A 267 -41.51 -75.98 -18.75
C LEU A 267 -41.36 -76.94 -19.95
N GLY A 268 -40.14 -77.15 -20.47
CA GLY A 268 -39.85 -78.20 -21.45
C GLY A 268 -40.57 -78.09 -22.79
N LYS A 269 -41.03 -76.88 -23.17
CA LYS A 269 -41.71 -76.65 -24.45
C LYS A 269 -40.77 -75.93 -25.41
N ASN A 270 -39.96 -76.73 -26.12
CA ASN A 270 -39.25 -76.28 -27.30
C ASN A 270 -40.26 -76.04 -28.44
N PHE A 271 -39.98 -75.01 -29.25
CA PHE A 271 -40.76 -74.37 -30.32
C PHE A 271 -41.52 -73.11 -29.90
#